data_AF-A0A843F4X0-F1
#
_entry.id   AF-A0A843F4X0-F1
#
_cell.length_a   1.000
_cell.length_b   1.000
_cell.length_c   1.000
_cell.angle_alpha   90.00
_cell.angle_beta   90.00
_cell.angle_gamma   90.00
#
_symmetry.space_group_name_H-M   'P 1'
#
loop_
_entity.id
_entity.type
_entity.pdbx_description
1 polymer ?
#
loop_
_entity_poly.entity_id
_entity_poly.type
_entity_poly.pdbx_seq_one_letter_code
_entity_poly.pdbx_strand_id
1 'polypeptide(L)'
;MAYEVKIVSTDDVSKVTCTACNGQFYSSKADIHGVCIKLLTKDKTFIEMWNDNFSSMGDNVRSHGRIICLQDETKGVEVHYDPVTSIAVLYN
;
A
#
# COMPACT_ATOMS: atom_id res chain seq x y z
N MET A 1 -13.82 6.28 -13.44
CA MET A 1 -14.16 5.50 -12.23
C MET A 1 -13.93 6.42 -11.03
N ALA A 2 -14.95 6.66 -10.21
CA ALA A 2 -14.80 7.46 -8.99
C ALA A 2 -14.52 6.51 -7.83
N TYR A 3 -13.44 6.76 -7.09
CA TYR A 3 -13.11 6.06 -5.84
C TYR A 3 -13.21 7.07 -4.70
N GLU A 4 -13.62 6.59 -3.53
CA GLU A 4 -13.76 7.45 -2.36
C GLU A 4 -12.42 7.53 -1.61
N VAL A 5 -11.93 8.76 -1.37
CA VAL A 5 -10.72 8.99 -0.57
C VAL A 5 -11.13 9.49 0.80
N LYS A 6 -10.88 8.69 1.83
CA LYS A 6 -11.10 9.03 3.24
C LYS A 6 -9.77 9.34 3.90
N ILE A 7 -9.66 10.56 4.44
CA ILE A 7 -8.52 10.92 5.29
C ILE A 7 -8.76 10.29 6.66
N VAL A 8 -7.88 9.40 7.06
CA VAL A 8 -8.02 8.61 8.31
C VAL A 8 -6.95 9.02 9.32
N SER A 9 -7.25 8.75 10.60
CA SER A 9 -6.29 9.00 11.67
C SER A 9 -5.16 7.98 11.65
N THR A 10 -4.01 8.36 12.21
CA THR A 10 -2.86 7.46 12.34
C THR A 10 -3.16 6.21 13.18
N ASP A 11 -4.07 6.29 14.15
CA ASP A 11 -4.44 5.15 15.00
C ASP A 11 -5.15 4.04 14.20
N ASP A 12 -6.07 4.42 13.31
CA ASP A 12 -6.80 3.48 12.44
C ASP A 12 -5.86 2.75 11.48
N VAL A 13 -4.94 3.49 10.85
CA VAL A 13 -3.96 2.91 9.93
C VAL A 13 -2.96 2.01 10.67
N SER A 14 -2.59 2.37 11.89
CA SER A 14 -1.69 1.55 12.70
C SER A 14 -2.30 0.18 13.04
N LYS A 15 -3.61 0.13 13.33
CA LYS A 15 -4.35 -1.12 13.56
C LYS A 15 -4.37 -1.99 12.31
N VAL A 16 -4.72 -1.41 11.16
CA VAL A 16 -4.73 -2.13 9.88
C VAL A 16 -3.34 -2.66 9.53
N THR A 17 -2.30 -1.85 9.73
CA THR A 17 -0.92 -2.26 9.50
C THR A 17 -0.50 -3.39 10.44
N CYS A 18 -0.89 -3.32 11.72
CA CYS A 18 -0.60 -4.36 12.71
C CYS A 18 -1.28 -5.70 12.34
N THR A 19 -2.55 -5.66 11.91
CA THR A 19 -3.25 -6.84 11.39
C THR A 19 -2.59 -7.37 10.11
N ALA A 20 -2.12 -6.47 9.23
CA ALA A 20 -1.40 -6.84 8.02
C ALA A 20 -0.04 -7.49 8.35
N CYS A 21 0.67 -7.08 9.39
CA CYS A 21 1.94 -7.69 9.80
C CYS A 21 1.81 -9.19 10.16
N ASN A 22 0.62 -9.65 10.56
CA ASN A 22 0.39 -11.06 10.93
C ASN A 22 0.09 -11.98 9.73
N GLY A 23 -0.07 -11.43 8.52
CA GLY A 23 -0.36 -12.21 7.31
C GLY A 23 0.88 -12.45 6.45
N GLN A 24 0.78 -13.39 5.51
CA GLN A 24 1.77 -13.55 4.45
C GLN A 24 1.48 -12.51 3.35
N PHE A 25 2.22 -11.40 3.37
CA PHE A 25 2.14 -10.35 2.36
C PHE A 25 3.35 -10.40 1.42
N TYR A 26 3.08 -10.20 0.13
CA TYR A 26 4.10 -9.84 -0.84
C TYR A 26 4.41 -8.36 -0.71
N SER A 27 5.69 -8.00 -0.87
CA SER A 27 6.09 -6.60 -0.87
C SER A 27 7.17 -6.30 -1.88
N SER A 28 7.11 -5.12 -2.47
CA SER A 28 8.10 -4.61 -3.42
C SER A 28 8.24 -3.09 -3.27
N LYS A 29 9.43 -2.57 -3.57
CA LYS A 29 9.73 -1.14 -3.56
C LYS A 29 9.86 -0.64 -4.99
N ALA A 30 9.12 0.41 -5.32
CA ALA A 30 9.28 1.14 -6.57
C ALA A 30 9.93 2.50 -6.34
N ASP A 31 10.73 2.93 -7.31
CA ASP A 31 11.07 4.33 -7.52
C ASP A 31 9.95 4.97 -8.36
N ILE A 32 9.27 5.95 -7.76
CA ILE A 32 8.30 6.79 -8.46
C ILE A 32 8.81 8.22 -8.37
N HIS A 33 9.44 8.70 -9.44
CA HIS A 33 10.03 10.04 -9.52
C HIS A 33 11.00 10.36 -8.36
N GLY A 34 11.85 9.40 -7.98
CA GLY A 34 12.80 9.54 -6.85
C GLY A 34 12.18 9.29 -5.48
N VAL A 35 10.89 8.97 -5.40
CA VAL A 35 10.22 8.59 -4.16
C VAL A 35 10.14 7.08 -4.06
N CYS A 36 10.74 6.51 -3.01
CA CYS A 36 10.63 5.10 -2.69
C CYS A 36 9.24 4.79 -2.10
N ILE A 37 8.39 4.13 -2.88
CA ILE A 37 7.08 3.65 -2.45
C ILE A 37 7.11 2.14 -2.27
N LYS A 38 6.75 1.67 -1.07
CA LYS A 38 6.63 0.23 -0.78
C LYS A 38 5.19 -0.23 -0.90
N LEU A 39 4.92 -1.17 -1.80
CA LEU A 39 3.65 -1.86 -1.90
C LEU A 39 3.64 -3.08 -0.97
N LEU A 40 2.53 -3.32 -0.28
CA LEU A 40 2.20 -4.55 0.43
C LEU A 40 0.85 -5.07 -0.08
N THR A 41 0.80 -6.33 -0.50
CA THR A 41 -0.42 -6.97 -1.01
C THR A 41 -0.42 -8.45 -0.70
N LYS A 42 -1.60 -9.07 -0.63
CA LYS A 42 -1.74 -10.54 -0.56
C LYS A 42 -1.80 -11.18 -1.94
N ASP A 43 -2.05 -10.40 -2.98
CA ASP A 43 -2.18 -10.88 -4.35
C ASP A 43 -0.83 -10.85 -5.09
N LYS A 44 -0.38 -12.04 -5.50
CA LYS A 44 0.87 -12.22 -6.24
C LYS A 44 0.82 -11.61 -7.64
N THR A 45 -0.33 -11.61 -8.29
CA THR A 45 -0.50 -11.00 -9.62
C THR A 45 -0.27 -9.50 -9.54
N PHE A 46 -0.75 -8.88 -8.46
CA PHE A 46 -0.60 -7.45 -8.25
C PHE A 46 0.86 -7.04 -8.00
N ILE A 47 1.64 -7.88 -7.32
CA ILE A 47 3.07 -7.60 -7.12
C ILE A 47 3.87 -7.76 -8.42
N GLU A 48 3.51 -8.72 -9.27
CA GLU A 48 4.12 -8.92 -10.58
C GLU A 48 3.82 -7.72 -11.48
N MET A 49 2.55 -7.30 -11.56
CA MET A 49 2.17 -6.08 -12.28
C MET A 49 2.90 -4.84 -11.76
N TRP A 50 3.04 -4.69 -10.44
CA TRP A 50 3.77 -3.57 -9.85
C TRP A 50 5.23 -3.54 -10.31
N ASN A 51 5.90 -4.69 -10.28
CA ASN A 51 7.30 -4.79 -10.71
C ASN A 51 7.49 -4.58 -12.21
N ASP A 52 6.49 -4.97 -13.02
CA ASP A 52 6.54 -4.77 -14.47
C ASP A 52 6.32 -3.30 -14.87
N ASN A 53 5.54 -2.56 -14.07
CA ASN A 53 5.18 -1.16 -14.39
C ASN A 53 6.16 -0.13 -13.80
N PHE A 54 6.83 -0.44 -12.69
CA PHE A 54 7.69 0.52 -11.99
C PHE A 54 9.12 0.03 -11.86
N SER A 55 10.07 0.98 -11.96
CA SER A 55 11.47 0.73 -11.66
C SER A 55 11.63 0.30 -10.21
N SER A 56 12.34 -0.80 -9.98
CA SER A 56 12.62 -1.26 -8.62
C SER A 56 13.57 -0.30 -7.90
N MET A 57 13.31 -0.07 -6.62
CA MET A 57 14.19 0.70 -5.74
C MET A 57 14.99 -0.25 -4.85
N GLY A 58 16.27 0.06 -4.63
CA GLY A 58 17.17 -0.78 -3.84
C GLY A 58 16.68 -1.02 -2.40
N ASP A 59 16.94 -2.21 -1.87
CA ASP A 59 16.48 -2.62 -0.54
C ASP A 59 17.06 -1.77 0.60
N ASN A 60 18.23 -1.17 0.40
CA ASN A 60 18.86 -0.28 1.36
C ASN A 60 18.14 1.08 1.49
N VAL A 61 17.26 1.44 0.54
CA VAL A 61 16.52 2.70 0.58
C VAL A 61 15.28 2.53 1.44
N ARG A 62 15.14 3.37 2.47
CA ARG A 62 13.94 3.40 3.31
C ARG A 62 12.75 3.87 2.48
N SER A 63 11.59 3.22 2.64
CA SER A 63 10.34 3.66 2.02
C SER A 63 9.95 5.04 2.53
N HIS A 64 9.69 5.99 1.62
CA HIS A 64 9.12 7.29 1.93
C HIS A 64 7.60 7.22 2.14
N GLY A 65 6.93 6.31 1.43
CA GLY A 65 5.52 6.02 1.59
C GLY A 65 5.22 4.53 1.47
N ARG A 66 4.05 4.12 1.97
CA ARG A 66 3.60 2.73 1.89
C ARG A 66 2.18 2.65 1.36
N ILE A 67 1.95 1.65 0.52
CA ILE A 67 0.62 1.31 0.01
C ILE A 67 0.30 -0.10 0.49
N ILE A 68 -0.83 -0.27 1.16
CA ILE A 68 -1.34 -1.57 1.60
C ILE A 68 -2.58 -1.86 0.78
N CYS A 69 -2.51 -2.84 -0.12
CA CYS A 69 -3.65 -3.29 -0.89
C CYS A 69 -4.31 -4.48 -0.17
N LEU A 70 -5.58 -4.32 0.20
CA LEU A 70 -6.39 -5.34 0.84
C LEU A 70 -7.57 -5.68 -0.08
N GLN A 71 -7.82 -6.98 -0.24
CA GLN A 71 -9.05 -7.44 -0.88
C GLN A 71 -10.14 -7.54 0.19
N ASP A 72 -11.22 -6.80 0.02
CA ASP A 72 -12.37 -6.79 0.91
C ASP A 72 -13.65 -6.79 0.07
N GLU A 73 -14.18 -7.98 -0.20
CA GLU A 73 -15.37 -8.19 -1.05
C GLU A 73 -16.61 -7.46 -0.55
N THR A 74 -16.61 -7.01 0.71
CA THR A 74 -17.73 -6.26 1.30
C THR A 74 -17.64 -4.75 1.07
N LYS A 75 -16.47 -4.25 0.64
CA LYS A 75 -16.21 -2.83 0.39
C LYS A 75 -16.08 -2.57 -1.10
N GLY A 76 -16.45 -1.35 -1.51
CA GLY A 76 -16.17 -0.87 -2.86
C GLY A 76 -14.70 -0.47 -3.01
N VAL A 77 -14.37 0.17 -4.13
CA VAL A 77 -13.04 0.76 -4.34
C VAL A 77 -12.91 2.00 -3.43
N GLU A 78 -12.18 1.84 -2.32
CA GLU A 78 -12.00 2.85 -1.28
C GLU A 78 -10.52 3.07 -0.98
N VAL A 79 -10.14 4.31 -0.71
CA VAL A 79 -8.77 4.70 -0.36
C VAL A 79 -8.78 5.37 1.01
N HIS A 80 -8.10 4.77 1.98
CA HIS A 80 -7.86 5.38 3.27
C HIS A 80 -6.43 5.93 3.29
N TYR A 81 -6.27 7.23 3.50
CA TYR A 81 -4.96 7.88 3.49
C TYR A 81 -4.66 8.56 4.82
N ASP A 82 -3.50 8.24 5.41
CA ASP A 82 -2.93 8.97 6.54
C ASP A 82 -1.76 9.86 6.05
N PRO A 83 -1.94 11.19 6.04
CA PRO A 83 -0.90 12.12 5.62
C PRO A 83 0.28 12.19 6.60
N VAL A 84 0.10 11.82 7.87
CA VAL A 84 1.16 11.91 8.90
C VAL A 84 2.21 10.83 8.68
N THR A 85 1.77 9.58 8.42
CA THR A 85 2.67 8.45 8.20
C THR A 85 2.96 8.17 6.72
N SER A 86 2.29 8.87 5.80
CA SER A 86 2.37 8.62 4.35
C SER A 86 2.02 7.17 3.98
N ILE A 87 0.98 6.65 4.63
CA ILE A 87 0.44 5.32 4.39
C ILE A 87 -0.93 5.44 3.72
N ALA A 88 -1.08 4.76 2.59
CA ALA A 88 -2.37 4.57 1.93
C ALA A 88 -2.80 3.10 2.08
N VAL A 89 -4.06 2.89 2.44
CA VAL A 89 -4.70 1.58 2.41
C VAL A 89 -5.75 1.60 1.31
N LEU A 90 -5.60 0.69 0.35
CA LEU A 90 -6.51 0.51 -0.78
C LEU A 90 -7.36 -0.72 -0.51
N TYR A 91 -8.67 -0.55 -0.58
CA TYR A 91 -9.64 -1.64 -0.54
C TYR A 91 -10.19 -1.86 -1.95
N ASN A 92 -10.17 -3.11 -2.41
CA ASN A 92 -10.70 -3.55 -3.71
C ASN A 92 -11.33 -4.94 -3.59
#